data_AF-A0A3C0GLK0-F1
#
_entry.id   AF-A0A3C0GLK0-F1
#
_cell.length_a   1.000
_cell.length_b   1.000
_cell.length_c   1.000
_cell.angle_alpha   90.00
_cell.angle_beta   90.00
_cell.angle_gamma   90.00
#
_symmetry.space_group_name_H-M   'P 1'
#
loop_
_entity.id
_entity.type
_entity.pdbx_description
1 polymer ?
#
loop_
_entity_poly.entity_id
_entity_poly.type
_entity_poly.pdbx_seq_one_letter_code
_entity_poly.pdbx_strand_id
1 'polypeptide(L)'
;KRLRGKNYYQSVSKKLRKDKKINPEFEVRLASLTLEEIISLKLELAAKNVKGKLYGFPIWNTSTFIIKDSLIKFALSATNSHREAANMLGISQVELKRFIKKYKVNEYFDDN
;
A
#
# COMPACT_ATOMS: atom_id res chain seq x y z
N LYS A 1 25.29 17.27 -8.90
CA LYS A 1 24.29 16.73 -9.87
C LYS A 1 23.56 15.57 -9.19
N ARG A 2 22.36 15.77 -8.63
CA ARG A 2 21.61 14.67 -7.98
C ARG A 2 21.12 13.72 -9.08
N LEU A 3 21.65 12.50 -9.12
CA LEU A 3 21.08 11.41 -9.91
C LEU A 3 19.71 11.10 -9.33
N ARG A 4 18.66 11.79 -9.80
CA ARG A 4 17.28 11.35 -9.59
C ARG A 4 17.18 10.00 -10.29
N GLY A 5 17.31 8.91 -9.53
CA GLY A 5 16.81 7.61 -9.96
C GLY A 5 15.38 7.86 -10.43
N LYS A 6 15.08 7.52 -11.69
CA LYS A 6 13.71 7.58 -12.19
C LYS A 6 12.93 6.49 -11.46
N ASN A 7 12.44 6.78 -10.25
CA ASN A 7 11.46 5.94 -9.61
C ASN A 7 10.25 5.90 -10.53
N TYR A 8 10.09 4.77 -11.22
CA TYR A 8 8.93 4.50 -12.07
C TYR A 8 7.65 4.62 -11.25
N TYR A 9 7.71 4.22 -9.97
CA TYR A 9 6.61 4.30 -9.02
C TYR A 9 6.74 5.51 -8.11
N GLN A 10 5.69 6.33 -8.03
CA GLN A 10 5.64 7.47 -7.12
C GLN A 10 5.56 6.99 -5.65
N SER A 11 6.04 7.80 -4.68
CA SER A 11 5.78 7.51 -3.27
C SER A 11 4.28 7.46 -2.97
N VAL A 12 3.84 6.50 -2.15
CA VAL A 12 2.42 6.32 -1.78
C VAL A 12 1.85 7.60 -1.15
N SER A 13 2.61 8.26 -0.26
CA SER A 13 2.20 9.53 0.35
C SER A 13 1.97 10.64 -0.67
N LYS A 14 2.86 10.77 -1.66
CA LYS A 14 2.72 11.79 -2.71
C LYS A 14 1.51 11.51 -3.60
N LYS A 15 1.24 10.25 -3.92
CA LYS A 15 0.01 9.86 -4.65
C LYS A 15 -1.23 10.22 -3.84
N LEU A 16 -1.32 9.80 -2.58
CA LEU A 16 -2.48 10.07 -1.73
C LEU A 16 -2.71 11.58 -1.49
N ARG A 17 -1.64 12.37 -1.44
CA ARG A 17 -1.72 13.85 -1.42
C ARG A 17 -2.24 14.41 -2.76
N LYS A 18 -1.77 13.91 -3.92
CA LYS A 18 -2.30 14.27 -5.27
C LYS A 18 -3.80 14.00 -5.32
N ASP A 19 -4.23 12.85 -4.81
CA ASP A 19 -5.65 12.42 -4.73
C ASP A 19 -6.47 13.18 -3.66
N LYS A 20 -5.86 14.11 -2.91
CA LYS A 20 -6.47 14.83 -1.78
C LYS A 20 -7.04 13.91 -0.68
N LYS A 21 -6.52 12.70 -0.55
CA LYS A 21 -6.94 11.71 0.46
C LYS A 21 -6.25 11.92 1.82
N ILE A 22 -5.08 12.53 1.82
CA ILE A 22 -4.30 12.84 3.03
C ILE A 22 -3.71 14.24 2.95
N ASN A 23 -3.30 14.78 4.11
CA ASN A 23 -2.59 16.05 4.25
C ASN A 23 -1.47 15.91 5.30
N PRO A 24 -0.59 16.91 5.49
CA PRO A 24 0.51 16.81 6.45
C PRO A 24 0.06 16.54 7.90
N GLU A 25 -1.04 17.15 8.33
CA GLU A 25 -1.58 16.95 9.68
C GLU A 25 -2.06 15.51 9.89
N PHE A 26 -2.71 14.93 8.88
CA PHE A 26 -3.12 13.53 8.88
C PHE A 26 -1.92 12.59 8.98
N GLU A 27 -0.82 12.87 8.27
CA GLU A 27 0.39 12.03 8.34
C GLU A 27 1.01 12.03 9.74
N VAL A 28 1.00 13.17 10.45
CA VAL A 28 1.47 13.24 11.84
C VAL A 28 0.60 12.38 12.76
N ARG A 29 -0.74 12.48 12.63
CA ARG A 29 -1.68 11.65 13.41
C ARG A 29 -1.56 10.17 13.07
N LEU A 30 -1.32 9.83 11.80
CA LEU A 30 -1.14 8.45 11.37
C LEU A 30 0.16 7.87 11.94
N ALA A 31 1.24 8.65 11.96
CA ALA A 31 2.54 8.22 12.48
C ALA A 31 2.55 7.95 13.99
N SER A 32 1.60 8.53 14.75
CA SER A 32 1.45 8.24 16.18
C SER A 32 0.66 6.96 16.48
N LEU A 33 0.04 6.33 15.47
CA LEU A 33 -0.73 5.10 15.64
C LEU A 33 0.10 3.88 15.25
N THR A 34 -0.10 2.79 15.96
CA THR A 34 0.41 1.46 15.57
C THR A 34 -0.30 0.95 14.32
N LEU A 35 0.30 -0.02 13.64
CA LEU A 35 -0.32 -0.61 12.44
C LEU A 35 -1.62 -1.34 12.80
N GLU A 36 -1.65 -2.00 13.95
CA GLU A 36 -2.80 -2.70 14.52
C GLU A 36 -3.97 -1.75 14.78
N GLU A 37 -3.69 -0.58 15.38
CA GLU A 37 -4.70 0.47 15.59
C GLU A 37 -5.23 1.00 14.25
N ILE A 38 -4.37 1.23 13.27
CA ILE A 38 -4.77 1.71 11.94
C ILE A 38 -5.68 0.70 11.23
N ILE A 39 -5.32 -0.59 11.26
CA ILE A 39 -6.13 -1.66 10.65
C ILE A 39 -7.49 -1.75 11.34
N SER A 40 -7.50 -1.75 12.68
CA SER A 40 -8.74 -1.85 13.47
C SER A 40 -9.66 -0.66 13.21
N LEU A 41 -9.12 0.57 13.24
CA LEU A 41 -9.86 1.79 12.94
C LEU A 41 -10.41 1.78 11.51
N LYS A 42 -9.63 1.32 10.53
CA LYS A 42 -10.08 1.25 9.13
C LYS A 42 -11.27 0.28 8.96
N LEU A 43 -11.22 -0.87 9.63
CA LEU A 43 -12.30 -1.85 9.63
C LEU A 43 -13.54 -1.31 10.34
N GLU A 44 -13.38 -0.66 11.50
CA GLU A 44 -14.50 -0.02 12.21
C GLU A 44 -15.21 1.00 11.33
N LEU A 45 -14.45 1.91 10.69
CA LEU A 45 -14.99 2.91 9.79
C LEU A 45 -15.73 2.30 8.60
N ALA A 46 -15.20 1.21 8.02
CA ALA A 46 -15.88 0.48 6.94
C ALA A 46 -17.17 -0.19 7.42
N ALA A 47 -17.19 -0.69 8.66
CA ALA A 47 -18.33 -1.37 9.27
C ALA A 47 -19.47 -0.41 9.67
N LYS A 48 -19.21 0.89 9.81
CA LYS A 48 -20.23 1.90 10.21
C LYS A 48 -21.47 1.85 9.31
N ASN A 49 -21.26 1.69 8.01
CA ASN A 49 -22.34 1.65 7.02
C ASN A 49 -23.25 0.40 7.16
N VAL A 50 -22.76 -0.66 7.79
CA VAL A 50 -23.50 -1.91 8.01
C VAL A 50 -23.86 -2.13 9.47
N LYS A 51 -23.80 -1.09 10.31
CA LYS A 51 -24.08 -1.15 11.76
C LYS A 51 -23.30 -2.28 12.46
N GLY A 52 -22.05 -2.50 12.06
CA GLY A 52 -21.18 -3.55 12.63
C GLY A 52 -21.47 -4.98 12.16
N LYS A 53 -22.43 -5.19 11.25
CA LYS A 53 -22.80 -6.52 10.76
C LYS A 53 -21.93 -6.93 9.56
N LEU A 54 -20.73 -7.41 9.83
CA LEU A 54 -19.78 -7.92 8.82
C LEU A 54 -19.80 -9.46 8.70
N TYR A 55 -20.84 -10.12 9.20
CA TYR A 55 -21.01 -11.57 9.05
C TYR A 55 -21.01 -11.96 7.56
N GLY A 56 -20.29 -13.02 7.22
CA GLY A 56 -20.16 -13.50 5.84
C GLY A 56 -19.01 -12.87 5.03
N PHE A 57 -18.33 -11.85 5.54
CA PHE A 57 -17.10 -11.34 4.94
C PHE A 57 -15.88 -12.09 5.51
N PRO A 58 -15.10 -12.81 4.68
CA PRO A 58 -13.95 -13.59 5.15
C PRO A 58 -12.71 -12.69 5.36
N ILE A 59 -12.82 -11.69 6.25
CA ILE A 59 -11.79 -10.65 6.50
C ILE A 59 -10.44 -11.28 6.86
N TRP A 60 -10.47 -12.30 7.72
CA TRP A 60 -9.27 -13.04 8.10
C TRP A 60 -8.57 -13.63 6.87
N ASN A 61 -9.32 -14.31 6.00
CA ASN A 61 -8.77 -15.00 4.83
C ASN A 61 -8.28 -14.00 3.76
N THR A 62 -8.91 -12.83 3.65
CA THR A 62 -8.51 -11.78 2.69
C THR A 62 -7.38 -10.90 3.20
N SER A 63 -7.12 -10.85 4.51
CA SER A 63 -6.07 -10.02 5.13
C SER A 63 -4.70 -10.21 4.48
N THR A 64 -4.32 -11.47 4.22
CA THR A 64 -3.02 -11.81 3.61
C THR A 64 -2.89 -11.21 2.21
N PHE A 65 -3.97 -11.17 1.44
CA PHE A 65 -3.98 -10.55 0.12
C PHE A 65 -3.75 -9.03 0.23
N ILE A 66 -4.47 -8.37 1.14
CA ILE A 66 -4.40 -6.92 1.36
C ILE A 66 -3.00 -6.51 1.82
N ILE A 67 -2.41 -7.25 2.77
CA ILE A 67 -1.08 -6.98 3.29
C ILE A 67 -0.01 -7.19 2.20
N LYS A 68 -0.11 -8.28 1.41
CA LYS A 68 0.85 -8.51 0.32
C LYS A 68 0.77 -7.44 -0.75
N ASP A 69 -0.42 -6.99 -1.12
CA ASP A 69 -0.62 -5.87 -2.04
C ASP A 69 0.05 -4.59 -1.53
N SER A 70 -0.18 -4.23 -0.26
CA SER A 70 0.40 -3.01 0.33
C SER A 70 1.93 -3.07 0.41
N LEU A 71 2.51 -4.22 0.76
CA LEU A 71 3.95 -4.43 0.80
C LEU A 71 4.60 -4.26 -0.57
N ILE A 72 3.98 -4.78 -1.64
CA ILE A 72 4.52 -4.66 -3.01
C ILE A 72 4.47 -3.19 -3.46
N LYS A 73 3.35 -2.49 -3.23
CA LYS A 73 3.22 -1.05 -3.53
C LYS A 73 4.26 -0.23 -2.79
N PHE A 74 4.42 -0.48 -1.49
CA PHE A 74 5.43 0.20 -0.68
C PHE A 74 6.84 -0.06 -1.21
N ALA A 75 7.19 -1.32 -1.46
CA ALA A 75 8.53 -1.69 -1.87
C ALA A 75 8.95 -1.06 -3.20
N LEU A 76 8.04 -1.08 -4.17
CA LEU A 76 8.25 -0.41 -5.45
C LEU A 76 8.35 1.11 -5.32
N SER A 77 7.58 1.70 -4.40
CA SER A 77 7.62 3.15 -4.16
C SER A 77 8.87 3.63 -3.40
N ALA A 78 9.46 2.75 -2.60
CA ALA A 78 10.59 3.04 -1.73
C ALA A 78 11.96 2.72 -2.35
N THR A 79 12.00 2.02 -3.48
CA THR A 79 13.24 1.55 -4.13
C THR A 79 13.34 2.04 -5.58
N ASN A 80 14.54 1.99 -6.17
CA ASN A 80 14.78 2.48 -7.53
C ASN A 80 14.71 1.38 -8.60
N SER A 81 14.60 0.11 -8.19
CA SER A 81 14.55 -1.02 -9.13
C SER A 81 13.77 -2.20 -8.58
N HIS A 82 13.23 -3.03 -9.49
CA HIS A 82 12.57 -4.29 -9.13
C HIS A 82 13.50 -5.24 -8.36
N ARG A 83 14.81 -5.20 -8.61
CA ARG A 83 15.79 -6.01 -7.88
C ARG A 83 15.87 -5.58 -6.41
N GLU A 84 15.96 -4.28 -6.15
CA GLU A 84 15.97 -3.74 -4.78
C GLU A 84 14.64 -4.02 -4.06
N ALA A 85 13.50 -3.81 -4.72
CA ALA A 85 12.19 -4.14 -4.16
C ALA A 85 12.07 -5.62 -3.80
N ALA A 86 12.50 -6.52 -4.70
CA ALA A 86 12.46 -7.96 -4.47
C ALA A 86 13.35 -8.36 -3.29
N ASN A 87 14.57 -7.82 -3.21
CA ASN A 87 15.48 -8.06 -2.10
C ASN A 87 14.90 -7.56 -0.77
N MET A 88 14.32 -6.35 -0.74
CA MET A 88 13.70 -5.79 0.47
C MET A 88 12.54 -6.66 0.97
N LEU A 89 11.79 -7.27 0.07
CA LEU A 89 10.68 -8.17 0.41
C LEU A 89 11.11 -9.62 0.63
N GLY A 90 12.38 -9.97 0.41
CA GLY A 90 12.87 -11.34 0.54
C GLY A 90 12.30 -12.32 -0.48
N ILE A 91 11.98 -11.86 -1.70
CA ILE A 91 11.41 -12.68 -2.78
C ILE A 91 12.25 -12.59 -4.06
N SER A 92 12.02 -13.49 -5.01
CA SER A 92 12.67 -13.39 -6.33
C SER A 92 12.06 -12.27 -7.19
N GLN A 93 12.83 -11.77 -8.17
CA GLN A 93 12.31 -10.79 -9.14
C GLN A 93 11.17 -11.35 -10.01
N VAL A 94 11.14 -12.66 -10.23
CA VAL A 94 10.06 -13.34 -10.98
C VAL A 94 8.77 -13.29 -10.18
N GLU A 95 8.83 -13.59 -8.88
CA GLU A 95 7.68 -13.49 -7.99
C GLU A 95 7.19 -12.07 -7.85
N LEU A 96 8.10 -11.10 -7.72
CA LEU A 96 7.75 -9.68 -7.69
C LEU A 96 6.94 -9.30 -8.94
N LYS A 97 7.43 -9.62 -10.15
CA LYS A 97 6.71 -9.34 -11.40
C LYS A 97 5.32 -9.98 -11.44
N ARG A 98 5.20 -11.22 -10.96
CA ARG A 98 3.90 -11.92 -10.83
C ARG A 98 2.96 -11.17 -9.89
N PHE A 99 3.46 -10.70 -8.75
CA PHE A 99 2.67 -9.96 -7.77
C PHE A 99 2.29 -8.55 -8.26
N ILE A 100 3.16 -7.85 -8.97
CA ILE A 100 2.84 -6.56 -9.62
C ILE A 100 1.61 -6.72 -10.52
N LYS A 101 1.58 -7.77 -11.34
CA LYS A 101 0.42 -8.07 -12.21
C LYS A 101 -0.80 -8.50 -11.39
N LYS A 102 -0.63 -9.41 -10.43
CA LYS A 102 -1.73 -9.93 -9.59
C LYS A 102 -2.47 -8.83 -8.83
N TYR A 103 -1.72 -7.89 -8.26
CA TYR A 103 -2.27 -6.81 -7.43
C TYR A 103 -2.49 -5.50 -8.20
N LYS A 104 -2.32 -5.52 -9.53
CA LYS A 104 -2.56 -4.37 -10.40
C LYS A 104 -1.81 -3.11 -9.94
N VAL A 105 -0.54 -3.29 -9.56
CA VAL A 105 0.24 -2.22 -8.93
C VAL A 105 0.55 -1.09 -9.92
N ASN A 106 0.74 -1.40 -11.19
CA ASN A 106 0.93 -0.39 -12.23
C ASN A 106 -0.31 0.49 -12.36
N GLU A 107 -1.52 -0.09 -12.45
CA GLU A 107 -2.78 0.66 -12.48
C GLU A 107 -2.91 1.59 -11.26
N TYR A 108 -2.43 1.18 -10.09
CA TYR A 108 -2.42 2.04 -8.91
C TYR A 108 -1.50 3.26 -9.05
N PHE A 109 -0.39 3.19 -9.79
CA PHE A 109 0.54 4.33 -9.93
C PHE A 109 0.40 5.08 -11.27
N ASP A 110 -0.23 4.48 -12.28
CA ASP A 110 -0.39 5.00 -13.65
C ASP A 110 -1.53 6.02 -13.81
N ASP A 111 -2.00 6.63 -12.71
CA ASP A 111 -2.97 7.74 -12.80
C ASP A 111 -2.30 8.98 -13.44
N ASN A 112 -2.49 9.09 -14.77
CA ASN A 112 -2.27 10.31 -15.59
C ASN A 112 -2.72 11.57 -14.80
#